data_AF-A0A6P0VXN8-F1
#
_entry.id   AF-A0A6P0VXN8-F1
#
_cell.length_a   1.000
_cell.length_b   1.000
_cell.length_c   1.000
_cell.angle_alpha   90.00
_cell.angle_beta   90.00
_cell.angle_gamma   90.00
#
_symmetry.space_group_name_H-M   'P 1'
#
loop_
_entity.id
_entity.type
_entity.pdbx_description
1 polymer ?
#
loop_
_entity_poly.entity_id
_entity_poly.type
_entity_poly.pdbx_seq_one_letter_code
_entity_poly.pdbx_strand_id
1 'polypeptide(L)'
;MGKPTRTSGGLWNTRAVLYEEYIPNQISLGYLFDPSSGRLRQTEVSFYQSVGLERMSETVNKLLNNNASDEVKQGLASVYQRQTSRYQFVSGRGNSLKGVIERNKYDRIYVGIWEADLH
;
A
#
# COMPACT_ATOMS: atom_id res chain seq x y z
N MET A 1 8.10 14.61 6.27
CA MET A 1 8.31 13.96 4.95
C MET A 1 8.83 15.04 3.99
N GLY A 2 9.80 14.72 3.13
CA GLY A 2 10.40 15.69 2.20
C GLY A 2 9.44 16.16 1.10
N LYS A 3 9.97 16.82 0.06
CA LYS A 3 9.17 17.21 -1.12
C LYS A 3 8.81 15.95 -1.93
N PRO A 4 7.55 15.79 -2.39
CA PRO A 4 7.18 14.65 -3.22
C PRO A 4 7.84 14.72 -4.60
N THR A 5 8.11 13.55 -5.17
CA THR A 5 8.62 13.42 -6.54
C THR A 5 7.56 13.85 -7.55
N ARG A 6 6.29 13.52 -7.26
CA ARG A 6 5.16 13.85 -8.14
C ARG A 6 3.90 14.15 -7.35
N THR A 7 3.08 15.02 -7.90
CA THR A 7 1.69 15.25 -7.46
C THR A 7 0.79 15.21 -8.69
N SER A 8 -0.36 14.55 -8.58
CA SER A 8 -1.33 14.42 -9.68
C SER A 8 -2.76 14.24 -9.16
N GLY A 9 -3.73 14.18 -10.07
CA GLY A 9 -5.01 13.54 -9.76
C GLY A 9 -4.80 12.06 -9.42
N GLY A 10 -5.54 11.57 -8.44
CA GLY A 10 -5.61 10.16 -8.05
C GLY A 10 -6.95 9.53 -8.45
N LEU A 11 -7.14 8.27 -8.05
CA LEU A 11 -8.41 7.57 -8.24
C LEU A 11 -9.50 8.22 -7.35
N TRP A 12 -10.78 8.06 -7.69
CA TRP A 12 -11.91 8.51 -6.87
C TRP A 12 -11.90 10.00 -6.50
N ASN A 13 -11.52 10.86 -7.46
CA ASN A 13 -11.40 12.31 -7.29
C ASN A 13 -10.44 12.72 -6.15
N THR A 14 -9.44 11.91 -5.85
CA THR A 14 -8.41 12.25 -4.86
C THR A 14 -7.26 13.05 -5.47
N ARG A 15 -6.45 13.67 -4.62
CA ARG A 15 -5.13 14.20 -4.97
C ARG A 15 -4.07 13.16 -4.57
N ALA A 16 -3.30 12.68 -5.54
CA ALA A 16 -2.20 11.74 -5.32
C ALA A 16 -0.88 12.47 -5.10
N VAL A 17 -0.13 12.00 -4.11
CA VAL A 17 1.23 12.45 -3.78
C VAL A 17 2.14 11.23 -3.78
N LEU A 18 3.16 11.25 -4.63
CA LEU A 18 4.07 10.12 -4.83
C LEU A 18 5.49 10.48 -4.40
N TYR A 19 6.12 9.55 -3.69
CA TYR A 19 7.54 9.53 -3.37
C TYR A 19 8.15 8.31 -4.06
N GLU A 20 8.52 8.50 -5.32
CA GLU A 20 9.20 7.46 -6.08
C GLU A 20 10.61 7.25 -5.53
N GLU A 21 11.02 5.98 -5.42
CA GLU A 21 12.34 5.62 -4.90
C GLU A 21 12.63 6.24 -3.51
N TYR A 22 11.59 6.33 -2.67
CA TYR A 22 11.71 6.77 -1.28
C TYR A 22 12.85 6.08 -0.55
N ILE A 23 13.02 4.77 -0.81
CA ILE A 23 14.30 4.09 -0.64
C ILE A 23 14.74 3.59 -2.03
N PRO A 24 15.89 4.05 -2.56
CA PRO A 24 16.35 3.69 -3.89
C PRO A 24 16.37 2.19 -4.14
N ASN A 25 15.79 1.76 -5.26
CA ASN A 25 15.66 0.35 -5.68
C ASN A 25 14.98 -0.55 -4.65
N GLN A 26 14.20 -0.01 -3.72
CA GLN A 26 13.54 -0.79 -2.67
C GLN A 26 12.07 -0.42 -2.51
N ILE A 27 11.76 0.85 -2.32
CA ILE A 27 10.42 1.28 -1.92
C ILE A 27 10.03 2.57 -2.65
N SER A 28 8.82 2.58 -3.21
CA SER A 28 8.09 3.81 -3.56
C SER A 28 6.84 3.92 -2.68
N LEU A 29 6.46 5.14 -2.33
CA LEU A 29 5.28 5.42 -1.51
C LEU A 29 4.29 6.30 -2.28
N GLY A 30 3.00 6.05 -2.04
CA GLY A 30 1.91 6.87 -2.56
C GLY A 30 0.89 7.19 -1.48
N TYR A 31 0.32 8.38 -1.55
CA TYR A 31 -0.73 8.84 -0.64
C TYR A 31 -1.81 9.54 -1.45
N LEU A 32 -3.06 9.14 -1.24
CA LEU A 32 -4.21 9.77 -1.88
C LEU A 32 -5.00 10.52 -0.80
N PHE A 33 -5.27 11.79 -1.07
CA PHE A 33 -5.96 12.69 -0.17
C PHE A 33 -7.28 13.14 -0.76
N ASP A 34 -8.27 13.33 0.09
CA ASP A 34 -9.47 14.09 -0.26
C ASP A 34 -9.07 15.54 -0.58
N PRO A 35 -9.35 16.08 -1.77
CA PRO A 35 -8.87 17.41 -2.15
C PRO A 35 -9.53 18.54 -1.35
N SER A 36 -10.73 18.32 -0.82
CA SER A 36 -11.51 19.35 -0.13
C SER A 36 -11.06 19.53 1.33
N SER A 37 -10.89 18.41 2.03
CA SER A 37 -10.57 18.37 3.46
C SER A 37 -9.08 18.14 3.73
N GLY A 38 -8.31 17.65 2.75
CA GLY A 38 -6.93 17.24 2.94
C GLY A 38 -6.76 15.95 3.74
N ARG A 39 -7.85 15.24 4.06
CA ARG A 39 -7.81 13.96 4.78
C ARG A 39 -7.13 12.89 3.94
N LEU A 40 -6.23 12.11 4.55
CA LEU A 40 -5.64 10.93 3.93
C LEU A 40 -6.71 9.85 3.77
N ARG A 41 -6.91 9.36 2.55
CA ARG A 41 -7.92 8.34 2.23
C ARG A 41 -7.31 7.00 1.83
N GLN A 42 -6.10 7.01 1.27
CA GLN A 42 -5.37 5.79 0.92
C GLN A 42 -3.86 5.97 1.05
N THR A 43 -3.19 4.90 1.49
CA THR A 43 -1.74 4.76 1.48
C THR A 43 -1.33 3.61 0.58
N GLU A 44 -0.26 3.80 -0.16
CA GLU A 44 0.29 2.84 -1.11
C GLU A 44 1.77 2.63 -0.85
N VAL A 45 2.22 1.39 -1.00
CA VAL A 45 3.64 1.04 -1.05
C VAL A 45 3.89 0.08 -2.20
N SER A 46 4.95 0.32 -2.95
CA SER A 46 5.44 -0.60 -3.98
C SER A 46 6.86 -1.04 -3.65
N PHE A 47 7.03 -2.35 -3.48
CA PHE A 47 8.30 -2.98 -3.17
C PHE A 47 8.97 -3.52 -4.43
N TYR A 48 10.25 -3.20 -4.57
CA TYR A 48 11.13 -3.84 -5.54
C TYR A 48 11.48 -5.27 -5.10
N GLN A 49 11.93 -6.09 -6.04
CA GLN A 49 12.27 -7.51 -5.80
C GLN A 49 13.43 -7.72 -4.84
N SER A 50 14.28 -6.71 -4.71
CA SER A 50 15.40 -6.67 -3.77
C SER A 50 14.96 -6.73 -2.30
N VAL A 51 13.70 -6.39 -2.01
CA VAL A 51 13.18 -6.33 -0.64
C VAL A 51 12.73 -7.73 -0.22
N GLY A 52 13.25 -8.22 0.90
CA GLY A 52 12.85 -9.50 1.47
C GLY A 52 11.46 -9.46 2.12
N LEU A 53 10.80 -10.63 2.19
CA LEU A 53 9.46 -10.79 2.73
C LEU A 53 9.31 -10.25 4.16
N GLU A 54 10.29 -10.48 5.03
CA GLU A 54 10.28 -9.98 6.42
C GLU A 54 10.13 -8.45 6.44
N ARG A 55 10.96 -7.75 5.66
CA ARG A 55 10.93 -6.29 5.58
C ARG A 55 9.62 -5.75 4.98
N MET A 56 9.06 -6.44 3.99
CA MET A 56 7.74 -6.10 3.46
C MET A 56 6.66 -6.27 4.53
N SER A 57 6.70 -7.38 5.29
CA SER A 57 5.74 -7.69 6.36
C SER A 57 5.78 -6.65 7.48
N GLU A 58 6.98 -6.26 7.93
CA GLU A 58 7.15 -5.16 8.91
C GLU A 58 6.55 -3.83 8.39
N THR A 59 6.77 -3.54 7.12
CA THR A 59 6.29 -2.30 6.50
C THR A 59 4.76 -2.30 6.43
N VAL A 60 4.15 -3.39 5.95
CA VAL A 60 2.69 -3.55 5.91
C VAL A 60 2.10 -3.49 7.32
N ASN A 61 2.75 -4.10 8.32
CA ASN A 61 2.32 -4.01 9.70
C ASN A 61 2.28 -2.57 10.21
N LYS A 62 3.32 -1.78 9.92
CA LYS A 62 3.36 -0.35 10.28
C LYS A 62 2.26 0.46 9.57
N LEU A 63 1.99 0.18 8.30
CA LEU A 63 0.90 0.83 7.56
C LEU A 63 -0.49 0.52 8.16
N LEU A 64 -0.65 -0.66 8.74
CA LEU A 64 -1.85 -1.07 9.48
C LEU A 64 -1.76 -0.75 10.98
N ASN A 65 -0.96 0.25 11.36
CA ASN A 65 -0.79 0.72 12.74
C ASN A 65 -0.39 -0.40 13.72
N ASN A 66 0.54 -1.26 13.31
CA ASN A 66 1.03 -2.44 14.01
C ASN A 66 -0.06 -3.49 14.31
N ASN A 67 -1.13 -3.52 13.50
CA ASN A 67 -2.27 -4.41 13.66
C ASN A 67 -2.55 -5.23 12.38
N ALA A 68 -1.50 -5.58 11.63
CA ALA A 68 -1.66 -6.52 10.52
C ALA A 68 -1.98 -7.92 11.07
N SER A 69 -3.14 -8.45 10.66
CA SER A 69 -3.55 -9.79 11.02
C SER A 69 -2.67 -10.84 10.34
N ASP A 70 -2.74 -12.08 10.82
CA ASP A 70 -1.95 -13.17 10.25
C ASP A 70 -2.41 -13.52 8.83
N GLU A 71 -3.69 -13.34 8.51
CA GLU A 71 -4.21 -13.50 7.14
C GLU A 71 -3.59 -12.48 6.18
N VAL A 72 -3.39 -11.23 6.60
CA VAL A 72 -2.70 -10.21 5.79
C VAL A 72 -1.24 -10.60 5.54
N LYS A 73 -0.54 -11.08 6.57
CA LYS A 73 0.85 -11.54 6.45
C LYS A 73 0.96 -12.77 5.54
N GLN A 74 0.02 -13.72 5.66
CA GLN A 74 -0.07 -14.89 4.78
C GLN A 74 -0.37 -14.48 3.35
N GLY A 75 -1.32 -13.58 3.13
CA GLY A 75 -1.62 -13.03 1.80
C GLY A 75 -0.41 -12.37 1.15
N LEU A 76 0.37 -11.60 1.92
CA LEU A 76 1.65 -11.05 1.45
C LEU A 76 2.64 -12.15 1.07
N ALA A 77 2.79 -13.17 1.91
CA ALA A 77 3.69 -14.29 1.64
C ALA A 77 3.27 -15.06 0.38
N SER A 78 1.98 -15.29 0.16
CA SER A 78 1.47 -15.96 -1.04
C SER A 78 1.72 -15.15 -2.32
N VAL A 79 1.56 -13.82 -2.29
CA VAL A 79 1.91 -12.96 -3.43
C VAL A 79 3.43 -12.90 -3.65
N TYR A 80 4.20 -12.86 -2.56
CA TYR A 80 5.67 -12.90 -2.60
C TYR A 80 6.18 -14.20 -3.25
N GLN A 81 5.64 -15.34 -2.85
CA GLN A 81 6.02 -16.67 -3.35
C GLN A 81 5.35 -17.03 -4.69
N ARG A 82 4.58 -16.11 -5.30
CA ARG A 82 3.86 -16.31 -6.57
C ARG A 82 2.82 -17.43 -6.54
N GLN A 83 2.29 -17.76 -5.36
CA GLN A 83 1.17 -18.70 -5.20
C GLN A 83 -0.15 -18.08 -5.65
N THR A 84 -0.27 -16.75 -5.52
CA THR A 84 -1.35 -15.94 -6.09
C THR A 84 -0.75 -14.66 -6.65
N SER A 85 -1.39 -14.07 -7.66
CA SER A 85 -1.01 -12.74 -8.18
C SER A 85 -1.61 -11.61 -7.34
N ARG A 86 -2.68 -11.87 -6.59
CA ARG A 86 -3.45 -10.86 -5.86
C ARG A 86 -4.12 -11.43 -4.61
N TYR A 87 -4.17 -10.62 -3.56
CA TYR A 87 -4.87 -10.90 -2.31
C TYR A 87 -5.60 -9.62 -1.86
N GLN A 88 -6.87 -9.75 -1.45
CA GLN A 88 -7.67 -8.64 -0.92
C GLN A 88 -8.01 -8.91 0.54
N PHE A 89 -8.09 -7.85 1.34
CA PHE A 89 -8.40 -7.97 2.76
C PHE A 89 -9.21 -6.79 3.29
N VAL A 90 -9.80 -6.99 4.47
CA VAL A 90 -10.39 -5.96 5.31
C VAL A 90 -9.59 -5.87 6.61
N SER A 91 -9.49 -4.68 7.18
CA SER A 91 -8.77 -4.46 8.44
C SER A 91 -9.31 -3.21 9.16
N GLY A 92 -8.70 -2.87 10.28
CA GLY A 92 -9.13 -1.77 11.14
C GLY A 92 -10.37 -2.09 11.96
N ARG A 93 -10.67 -1.20 12.92
CA ARG A 93 -11.83 -1.36 13.80
C ARG A 93 -13.11 -1.29 12.97
N GLY A 94 -13.95 -2.33 13.04
CA GLY A 94 -15.21 -2.37 12.32
C GLY A 94 -15.07 -2.46 10.80
N ASN A 95 -13.96 -3.04 10.29
CA ASN A 95 -13.68 -3.16 8.85
C ASN A 95 -13.62 -1.81 8.13
N SER A 96 -13.11 -0.78 8.82
CA SER A 96 -12.98 0.57 8.31
C SER A 96 -11.93 0.72 7.20
N LEU A 97 -11.06 -0.29 7.02
CA LEU A 97 -10.06 -0.31 5.97
C LEU A 97 -10.27 -1.50 5.04
N LYS A 98 -10.03 -1.25 3.75
CA LYS A 98 -9.87 -2.27 2.71
C LYS A 98 -8.43 -2.24 2.22
N GLY A 99 -7.95 -3.37 1.72
CA GLY A 99 -6.62 -3.43 1.15
C GLY A 99 -6.46 -4.45 0.04
N VAL A 100 -5.43 -4.25 -0.75
CA VAL A 100 -4.99 -5.17 -1.80
C VAL A 100 -3.48 -5.35 -1.71
N ILE A 101 -3.03 -6.57 -1.92
CA ILE A 101 -1.64 -6.93 -2.17
C ILE A 101 -1.63 -7.55 -3.56
N GLU A 102 -0.83 -7.03 -4.48
CA GLU A 102 -0.73 -7.58 -5.82
C GLU A 102 0.67 -7.47 -6.39
N ARG A 103 1.03 -8.45 -7.21
CA ARG A 103 2.24 -8.40 -8.02
C ARG A 103 1.89 -7.71 -9.33
N ASN A 104 2.45 -6.54 -9.57
CA ASN A 104 2.15 -5.76 -10.76
C ASN A 104 2.96 -6.22 -11.98
N LYS A 105 2.70 -5.63 -13.15
CA LYS A 105 3.36 -5.96 -14.43
C LYS A 105 4.88 -5.73 -14.46
N TYR A 106 5.43 -4.98 -13.50
CA TYR A 106 6.87 -4.77 -13.34
C TYR A 106 7.51 -5.72 -12.33
N ASP A 107 6.77 -6.77 -11.95
CA ASP A 107 7.15 -7.78 -10.97
C ASP A 107 7.46 -7.21 -9.57
N ARG A 108 6.89 -6.03 -9.28
CA ARG A 108 6.90 -5.37 -7.97
C ARG A 108 5.68 -5.81 -7.17
N ILE A 109 5.82 -5.86 -5.86
CA ILE A 109 4.68 -6.12 -4.96
C ILE A 109 4.11 -4.77 -4.54
N TYR A 110 2.89 -4.49 -4.96
CA TYR A 110 2.12 -3.32 -4.58
C TYR A 110 1.18 -3.69 -3.41
N VAL A 111 1.10 -2.79 -2.43
CA VAL A 111 0.12 -2.85 -1.35
C VAL A 111 -0.61 -1.51 -1.30
N GLY A 112 -1.92 -1.54 -1.48
CA GLY A 112 -2.80 -0.38 -1.30
C GLY A 112 -3.71 -0.62 -0.10
N ILE A 113 -3.86 0.38 0.76
CA ILE A 113 -4.75 0.36 1.92
C ILE A 113 -5.57 1.64 1.91
N TRP A 114 -6.89 1.52 1.92
CA TRP A 114 -7.80 2.66 1.82
C TRP A 114 -8.98 2.55 2.77
N GLU A 115 -9.60 3.69 3.06
CA GLU A 115 -10.84 3.75 3.84
C GLU A 115 -11.98 3.06 3.09
N ALA A 116 -12.78 2.26 3.80
CA ALA A 116 -13.77 1.38 3.18
C ALA A 116 -14.86 2.10 2.38
N ASP A 117 -15.09 3.39 2.68
CA ASP A 117 -16.05 4.31 2.07
C ASP A 117 -15.46 5.12 0.89
N LEU A 118 -14.22 4.86 0.50
CA LEU A 118 -13.58 5.50 -0.64
C LEU A 118 -13.93 4.72 -1.91
N HIS A 119 -14.97 5.19 -2.62
CA HIS A 119 -15.39 4.74 -3.96
C HIS A 119 -16.41 5.69 -4.59
#